data_AF-A0A6M8V1L7-F1
#
_entry.id   AF-A0A6M8V1L7-F1
#
_cell.length_a   1.000
_cell.length_b   1.000
_cell.length_c   1.000
_cell.angle_alpha   90.00
_cell.angle_beta   90.00
_cell.angle_gamma   90.00
#
_symmetry.space_group_name_H-M   'P 1'
#
loop_
_entity.id
_entity.type
_entity.pdbx_description
1 polymer ?
#
loop_
_entity_poly.entity_id
_entity_poly.type
_entity_poly.pdbx_seq_one_letter_code
_entity_poly.pdbx_strand_id
1 'polypeptide(L)'
;MKRQHLLIIILGLFGTLILSAQTKTEDDMNAAYQNAKKGIYWALSNIPGKKASLSNDLIADDKLYASVKISKEVNGVKVNSIGFHQTNQIEIIIYKSYDSLKGEGYNVPGSGWGED
;
A
#
# COMPACT_ATOMS: atom_id res chain seq x y z
N MET A 1 -7.80 8.33 -52.47
CA MET A 1 -8.52 8.98 -51.35
C MET A 1 -9.20 7.97 -50.41
N LYS A 2 -10.12 7.09 -50.84
CA LYS A 2 -10.83 6.15 -49.94
C LYS A 2 -9.92 5.23 -49.07
N ARG A 3 -8.81 4.72 -49.61
CA ARG A 3 -7.83 3.90 -48.86
C ARG A 3 -7.05 4.66 -47.78
N GLN A 4 -6.76 5.94 -47.99
CA GLN A 4 -6.05 6.77 -47.00
C GLN A 4 -6.96 7.11 -45.82
N HIS A 5 -8.24 7.40 -46.06
CA HIS A 5 -9.21 7.61 -44.98
C HIS A 5 -9.44 6.34 -44.16
N LEU A 6 -9.44 5.16 -44.79
CA LEU A 6 -9.53 3.88 -44.08
C LEU A 6 -8.31 3.65 -43.16
N LEU A 7 -7.10 3.95 -43.64
CA LEU A 7 -5.88 3.84 -42.84
C LEU A 7 -5.89 4.80 -41.64
N ILE A 8 -6.38 6.03 -41.81
CA ILE A 8 -6.50 7.01 -40.72
C ILE A 8 -7.51 6.56 -39.66
N ILE A 9 -8.65 6.00 -40.08
CA ILE A 9 -9.66 5.45 -39.16
C ILE A 9 -9.07 4.27 -38.36
N ILE A 10 -8.35 3.38 -39.04
CA ILE A 10 -7.68 2.24 -38.39
C ILE A 10 -6.64 2.75 -37.38
N LEU A 11 -5.80 3.71 -37.76
CA LEU A 11 -4.77 4.26 -36.88
C LEU A 11 -5.38 4.98 -35.66
N GLY A 12 -6.50 5.69 -35.84
CA GLY A 12 -7.25 6.32 -34.75
C GLY A 12 -7.85 5.32 -33.76
N LEU A 13 -8.38 4.20 -34.25
CA LEU A 13 -8.93 3.11 -33.41
C LEU A 13 -7.83 2.37 -32.64
N PHE A 14 -6.64 2.18 -33.21
CA PHE A 14 -5.51 1.57 -32.50
C PHE A 14 -4.94 2.50 -31.41
N GLY A 15 -4.98 3.82 -31.60
CA GLY A 15 -4.52 4.78 -30.60
C GLY A 15 -5.29 4.73 -29.27
N THR A 16 -6.61 4.54 -29.32
CA THR A 16 -7.45 4.50 -28.10
C THR A 16 -7.25 3.23 -27.28
N LEU A 17 -6.93 2.10 -27.93
CA LEU A 17 -6.66 0.82 -27.26
C LEU A 17 -5.38 0.89 -26.41
N ILE A 18 -4.31 1.49 -26.93
CA ILE A 18 -3.03 1.63 -26.22
C ILE A 18 -3.19 2.50 -24.97
N LEU A 19 -3.91 3.63 -25.08
CA LEU A 19 -4.19 4.51 -23.95
C LEU A 19 -5.01 3.79 -22.86
N SER A 20 -6.02 3.00 -23.25
CA SER A 20 -6.87 2.26 -22.30
C SER A 20 -6.11 1.20 -21.49
N ALA A 21 -5.10 0.56 -22.09
CA ALA A 21 -4.28 -0.44 -21.40
C ALA A 21 -3.37 0.20 -20.35
N GLN A 22 -2.77 1.36 -20.67
CA GLN A 22 -1.93 2.11 -19.73
C GLN A 22 -2.73 2.60 -18.52
N THR A 23 -3.91 3.19 -18.76
CA THR A 23 -4.80 3.66 -17.68
C THR A 23 -5.21 2.52 -16.75
N LYS A 24 -5.52 1.33 -17.29
CA LYS A 24 -5.90 0.19 -16.47
C LYS A 24 -4.78 -0.28 -15.53
N THR A 25 -3.54 -0.34 -16.01
CA THR A 25 -2.39 -0.70 -15.15
C THR A 25 -2.20 0.33 -14.03
N GLU A 26 -2.31 1.61 -14.33
CA GLU A 26 -2.20 2.68 -13.32
C GLU A 26 -3.34 2.60 -12.29
N ASP A 27 -4.57 2.34 -12.72
CA ASP A 27 -5.72 2.17 -11.85
C ASP A 27 -5.56 0.96 -10.91
N ASP A 28 -5.14 -0.18 -11.45
CA ASP A 28 -4.91 -1.38 -10.65
C ASP A 28 -3.76 -1.18 -9.64
N MET A 29 -2.69 -0.48 -10.04
CA MET A 29 -1.61 -0.08 -9.14
C MET A 29 -2.12 0.87 -8.05
N ASN A 30 -2.92 1.88 -8.39
CA ASN A 30 -3.48 2.80 -7.41
C ASN A 30 -4.39 2.06 -6.41
N ALA A 31 -5.18 1.09 -6.86
CA ALA A 31 -5.99 0.25 -5.98
C ALA A 31 -5.13 -0.57 -5.01
N ALA A 32 -4.04 -1.19 -5.47
CA ALA A 32 -3.07 -1.87 -4.62
C ALA A 32 -2.41 -0.91 -3.61
N TYR A 33 -2.07 0.31 -4.04
CA TYR A 33 -1.53 1.37 -3.18
C TYR A 33 -2.50 1.79 -2.08
N GLN A 34 -3.78 1.99 -2.39
CA GLN A 34 -4.79 2.30 -1.36
C GLN A 34 -4.94 1.15 -0.37
N ASN A 35 -4.82 -0.10 -0.82
CA ASN A 35 -4.87 -1.25 0.08
C ASN A 35 -3.63 -1.32 1.00
N ALA A 36 -2.44 -1.04 0.49
CA ALA A 36 -1.24 -0.93 1.32
C ALA A 36 -1.39 0.18 2.38
N LYS A 37 -1.99 1.33 2.03
CA LYS A 37 -2.30 2.39 3.00
C LYS A 37 -3.23 1.93 4.12
N LYS A 38 -4.26 1.13 3.80
CA LYS A 38 -5.14 0.54 4.83
C LYS A 38 -4.35 -0.32 5.81
N GLY A 39 -3.42 -1.13 5.31
CA GLY A 39 -2.51 -1.92 6.14
C GLY A 39 -1.65 -1.05 7.06
N ILE A 40 -1.08 0.04 6.54
CA ILE A 40 -0.34 1.02 7.37
C ILE A 40 -1.20 1.58 8.49
N TYR A 41 -2.41 2.07 8.19
CA TYR A 41 -3.28 2.65 9.21
C TYR A 41 -3.69 1.62 10.26
N TRP A 42 -3.95 0.39 9.84
CA TRP A 42 -4.21 -0.71 10.76
C TRP A 42 -3.00 -0.95 11.67
N ALA A 43 -1.79 -1.04 11.12
CA ALA A 43 -0.57 -1.28 11.89
C ALA A 43 -0.28 -0.19 12.92
N LEU A 44 -0.40 1.09 12.52
CA LEU A 44 -0.20 2.21 13.43
C LEU A 44 -1.27 2.30 14.54
N SER A 45 -2.48 1.80 14.26
CA SER A 45 -3.53 1.66 15.28
C SER A 45 -3.34 0.46 16.22
N ASN A 46 -2.44 -0.46 15.86
CA ASN A 46 -2.20 -1.73 16.57
C ASN A 46 -0.72 -1.89 16.97
N ILE A 47 -0.03 -0.79 17.29
CA ILE A 47 1.37 -0.84 17.69
C ILE A 47 1.53 -1.79 18.90
N PRO A 48 2.36 -2.83 18.79
CA PRO A 48 2.45 -3.85 19.83
C PRO A 48 3.03 -3.27 21.12
N GLY A 49 2.32 -3.43 22.24
CA GLY A 49 2.78 -2.98 23.56
C GLY A 49 4.04 -3.70 24.05
N LYS A 50 3.99 -5.03 24.16
CA LYS A 50 5.12 -5.86 24.66
C LYS A 50 5.86 -6.64 23.56
N LYS A 51 5.18 -6.97 22.45
CA LYS A 51 5.75 -7.82 21.39
C LYS A 51 6.73 -7.03 20.53
N ALA A 52 7.78 -7.70 20.04
CA ALA A 52 8.75 -7.12 19.13
C ALA A 52 8.17 -6.83 17.74
N SER A 53 7.22 -7.65 17.28
CA SER A 53 6.49 -7.40 16.03
C SER A 53 5.07 -7.96 16.07
N LEU A 54 4.24 -7.50 15.14
CA LEU A 54 2.90 -7.99 14.87
C LEU A 54 2.72 -8.04 13.34
N SER A 55 2.19 -9.16 12.85
CA SER A 55 1.80 -9.32 11.46
C SER A 55 0.32 -9.64 11.36
N ASN A 56 -0.34 -9.17 10.31
CA ASN A 56 -1.73 -9.49 10.04
C ASN A 56 -2.05 -9.40 8.55
N ASP A 57 -3.00 -10.23 8.11
CA ASP A 57 -3.59 -10.14 6.78
C ASP A 57 -4.96 -9.48 6.87
N LEU A 58 -5.17 -8.44 6.07
CA LEU A 58 -6.45 -7.77 5.90
C LEU A 58 -7.17 -8.46 4.74
N ILE A 59 -8.14 -9.31 5.08
CA ILE A 59 -8.95 -10.08 4.14
C ILE A 59 -10.40 -9.58 4.20
N ALA A 60 -10.99 -9.32 3.04
CA ALA A 60 -12.41 -9.00 2.87
C ALA A 60 -12.89 -9.50 1.51
N ASP A 61 -14.18 -9.75 1.33
CA ASP A 61 -14.77 -10.19 0.04
C ASP A 61 -14.01 -11.37 -0.61
N ASP A 62 -13.59 -12.34 0.19
CA ASP A 62 -12.77 -13.51 -0.22
C ASP A 62 -11.46 -13.14 -0.93
N LYS A 63 -10.92 -11.95 -0.64
CA LYS A 63 -9.68 -11.42 -1.21
C LYS A 63 -8.72 -10.94 -0.14
N LEU A 64 -7.43 -11.18 -0.36
CA LEU A 64 -6.37 -10.53 0.40
C LEU A 64 -6.24 -9.09 -0.10
N TYR A 65 -6.53 -8.12 0.77
CA TYR A 65 -6.36 -6.71 0.47
C TYR A 65 -4.95 -6.25 0.83
N ALA A 66 -4.47 -6.61 2.03
CA ALA A 66 -3.13 -6.24 2.45
C ALA A 66 -2.51 -7.26 3.41
N SER A 67 -1.20 -7.46 3.33
CA SER A 67 -0.40 -8.14 4.35
C SER A 67 0.50 -7.11 5.00
N VAL A 68 0.39 -6.96 6.32
CA VAL A 68 1.12 -5.94 7.06
C VAL A 68 1.92 -6.53 8.20
N LYS A 69 3.13 -6.02 8.38
CA LYS A 69 4.01 -6.30 9.52
C LYS A 69 4.47 -4.99 10.14
N ILE A 70 4.24 -4.83 11.43
CA ILE A 70 4.84 -3.78 12.24
C ILE A 70 5.88 -4.38 13.17
N SER A 71 7.07 -3.81 13.17
CA SER A 71 8.17 -4.16 14.06
C SER A 71 8.52 -2.96 14.92
N LYS A 72 8.80 -3.20 16.19
CA LYS A 72 9.47 -2.21 17.03
C LYS A 72 10.91 -2.07 16.59
N GLU A 73 11.37 -0.85 16.58
CA GLU A 73 12.76 -0.47 16.36
C GLU A 73 13.18 0.46 17.50
N VAL A 74 14.47 0.74 17.62
CA VAL A 74 14.95 1.73 18.60
C VAL A 74 14.28 3.08 18.31
N ASN A 75 13.62 3.64 19.34
CA ASN A 75 12.87 4.92 19.28
C ASN A 75 11.72 4.99 18.27
N GLY A 76 11.20 3.85 17.79
CA GLY A 76 10.11 3.90 16.82
C GLY A 76 9.60 2.55 16.36
N VAL A 77 9.02 2.56 15.16
CA VAL A 77 8.51 1.38 14.49
C VAL A 77 8.86 1.40 13.02
N LYS A 78 9.03 0.21 12.45
CA LYS A 78 9.02 -0.05 11.03
C LYS A 78 7.70 -0.71 10.67
N VAL A 79 6.97 -0.16 9.71
CA VAL A 79 5.77 -0.78 9.15
C VAL A 79 6.07 -1.16 7.71
N ASN A 80 5.90 -2.44 7.40
CA ASN A 80 5.89 -2.96 6.05
C ASN A 80 4.45 -3.36 5.72
N SER A 81 3.85 -2.70 4.73
CA SER A 81 2.52 -3.06 4.25
C SER A 81 2.55 -3.35 2.76
N ILE A 82 2.13 -4.55 2.41
CA ILE A 82 1.95 -5.01 1.04
C ILE A 82 0.46 -4.94 0.72
N GLY A 83 0.07 -4.15 -0.27
CA GLY A 83 -1.29 -4.08 -0.79
C GLY A 83 -1.45 -4.86 -2.09
N PHE A 84 -2.58 -5.53 -2.26
CA PHE A 84 -2.87 -6.39 -3.39
C PHE A 84 -4.10 -5.91 -4.16
N HIS A 85 -4.05 -6.00 -5.48
CA HIS A 85 -5.21 -5.83 -6.35
C HIS A 85 -5.01 -6.55 -7.68
N GLN A 86 -5.90 -7.48 -8.03
CA GLN A 86 -5.76 -8.34 -9.21
C GLN A 86 -4.40 -9.05 -9.23
N THR A 87 -3.57 -8.79 -10.24
CA THR A 87 -2.21 -9.33 -10.37
C THR A 87 -1.14 -8.36 -9.87
N ASN A 88 -1.53 -7.24 -9.25
CA ASN A 88 -0.62 -6.18 -8.82
C ASN A 88 -0.41 -6.23 -7.31
N GLN A 89 0.84 -5.94 -6.93
CA GLN A 89 1.28 -5.86 -5.55
C GLN A 89 2.12 -4.59 -5.37
N ILE A 90 1.85 -3.83 -4.31
CA ILE A 90 2.64 -2.67 -3.91
C ILE A 90 3.09 -2.82 -2.47
N GLU A 91 4.39 -2.74 -2.23
CA GLU A 91 4.98 -2.71 -0.90
C GLU A 91 5.29 -1.27 -0.51
N ILE A 92 4.81 -0.85 0.66
CA ILE A 92 5.16 0.41 1.28
C ILE A 92 5.83 0.11 2.61
N ILE A 93 7.06 0.61 2.77
CA ILE A 93 7.79 0.55 4.03
C ILE A 93 7.89 1.96 4.59
N ILE A 94 7.40 2.16 5.81
CA ILE A 94 7.54 3.42 6.53
C ILE A 94 8.25 3.22 7.86
N TYR A 95 8.92 4.28 8.29
CA TYR A 95 9.59 4.39 9.58
C TYR A 95 9.02 5.58 10.32
N LYS A 96 8.66 5.38 11.59
CA LYS A 96 8.07 6.44 12.41
C LYS A 96 8.68 6.40 13.80
N SER A 97 9.11 7.57 14.28
CA SER A 97 9.57 7.72 15.67
C SER A 97 8.38 7.67 16.62
N TYR A 98 8.60 7.24 17.86
CA TYR A 98 7.55 7.28 18.88
C TYR A 98 7.04 8.70 19.16
N ASP A 99 7.90 9.71 19.06
CA ASP A 99 7.47 11.09 19.30
C ASP A 99 6.60 11.63 18.17
N SER A 100 6.93 11.33 16.91
CA SER A 100 6.04 11.64 15.78
C SER A 100 4.69 10.93 15.93
N LEU A 101 4.69 9.65 16.32
CA LEU A 101 3.47 8.88 16.51
C LEU A 101 2.60 9.43 17.63
N LYS A 102 3.19 9.84 18.76
CA LYS A 102 2.46 10.54 19.83
C LYS A 102 1.87 11.86 19.33
N GLY A 103 2.66 12.65 18.59
CA GLY A 103 2.20 13.91 17.99
C GLY A 103 1.07 13.73 16.97
N GLU A 104 1.04 12.59 16.28
CA GLU A 104 -0.01 12.18 15.35
C GLU A 104 -1.23 11.53 16.05
N GLY A 105 -1.20 11.35 17.37
CA GLY A 105 -2.31 10.81 18.17
C GLY A 105 -2.34 9.28 18.29
N TYR A 106 -1.28 8.58 17.90
CA TYR A 106 -1.18 7.13 18.05
C TYR A 106 -0.76 6.71 19.45
N ASN A 107 -1.28 5.58 19.90
CA ASN A 107 -0.89 4.97 21.17
C ASN A 107 0.44 4.22 20.99
N VAL A 108 1.50 4.71 21.63
CA VAL A 108 2.82 4.08 21.61
C VAL A 108 3.14 3.44 22.96
N PRO A 109 3.93 2.35 22.99
CA PRO A 109 4.39 1.78 24.25
C PRO A 109 5.17 2.83 25.07
N GLY A 110 4.91 2.90 26.38
CA GLY A 110 5.60 3.81 27.29
C GLY A 110 7.12 3.57 27.37
N SER A 111 7.86 4.59 27.83
CA SER A 111 9.32 4.77 27.85
C SER A 111 10.10 3.80 28.75
N GLY A 112 9.95 2.49 28.56
CA GLY A 112 10.71 1.45 29.27
C GLY A 112 11.38 0.46 28.33
N TRP A 113 11.72 0.87 27.11
CA TRP A 113 12.22 -0.03 26.07
C TRP A 113 13.41 0.62 25.36
N GLY A 114 14.61 0.13 25.66
CA GLY A 114 15.89 0.71 25.21
C GLY A 114 16.94 0.91 26.32
N GLU A 115 16.63 0.54 27.56
CA GLU A 115 17.60 0.43 28.66
C GLU A 115 17.81 -1.07 28.96
N ASP A 116 18.50 -1.76 28.05
CA ASP A 116 19.06 -3.08 28.30
C ASP A 116 20.59 -2.96 28.22
#